data_AF-A0A7G8VCN9-F1
#
_entry.id   AF-A0A7G8VCN9-F1
#
_cell.length_a   1.000
_cell.length_b   1.000
_cell.length_c   1.000
_cell.angle_alpha   90.00
_cell.angle_beta   90.00
_cell.angle_gamma   90.00
#
_symmetry.space_group_name_H-M   'P 1'
#
loop_
_entity.id
_entity.type
_entity.pdbx_description
1 polymer ?
#
loop_
_entity_poly.entity_id
_entity_poly.type
_entity_poly.pdbx_seq_one_letter_code
_entity_poly.pdbx_strand_id
1 'polypeptide(L)' 'MDFQEFTSAVEAAKSDIKRGDTASRNLASLLCGRLRVAGVAGYVLAELKRELQDFNRQTGTWKERE' A
#
# COMPACT_ATOMS: atom_id res chain seq x y z
N MET A 1 -31.04 -5.51 -13.73
CA MET A 1 -29.74 -6.06 -13.33
C MET A 1 -29.92 -7.55 -13.22
N ASP A 2 -29.44 -8.27 -14.21
CA ASP A 2 -29.42 -9.73 -14.20
C ASP A 2 -28.39 -10.22 -13.15
N PHE A 3 -28.64 -11.38 -12.55
CA PHE A 3 -27.70 -12.04 -11.64
C PHE A 3 -26.31 -12.20 -12.29
N GLN A 4 -26.27 -12.49 -13.58
CA GLN A 4 -25.03 -12.62 -14.34
C GLN A 4 -24.28 -11.27 -14.50
N GLU A 5 -25.01 -10.17 -14.71
CA GLU A 5 -24.44 -8.82 -14.74
C GLU A 5 -23.87 -8.43 -13.37
N PHE A 6 -24.58 -8.77 -12.29
CA PHE A 6 -24.13 -8.54 -10.93
C PHE A 6 -22.85 -9.32 -10.60
N THR A 7 -22.82 -10.63 -10.89
CA THR A 7 -21.62 -11.45 -10.67
C THR A 7 -20.43 -10.93 -11.48
N SER A 8 -20.66 -10.53 -12.73
CA SER A 8 -19.61 -9.98 -13.59
C SER A 8 -19.05 -8.65 -13.05
N ALA A 9 -19.92 -7.77 -12.54
CA ALA A 9 -19.51 -6.51 -11.92
C ALA A 9 -18.71 -6.74 -10.61
N VAL A 10 -19.10 -7.71 -9.80
CA VAL A 10 -18.37 -8.07 -8.57
C VAL A 10 -16.99 -8.63 -8.89
N GLU A 11 -16.86 -9.51 -9.88
CA GLU A 11 -15.56 -10.05 -10.29
C GLU A 11 -14.66 -8.99 -10.91
N ALA A 12 -15.21 -8.05 -11.69
CA ALA A 12 -14.47 -6.90 -12.20
C ALA A 12 -13.91 -6.03 -11.05
N ALA A 13 -14.74 -5.70 -10.06
CA ALA A 13 -14.33 -4.93 -8.89
C ALA A 13 -13.21 -5.63 -8.09
N LYS A 14 -13.30 -6.95 -7.88
CA LYS A 14 -12.24 -7.73 -7.24
C LYS A 14 -10.92 -7.68 -8.02
N SER A 15 -11.01 -7.78 -9.35
CA SER A 15 -9.84 -7.72 -10.24
C SER A 15 -9.12 -6.37 -10.13
N ASP A 16 -9.87 -5.28 -10.11
CA ASP A 16 -9.31 -3.94 -10.02
C ASP A 16 -8.65 -3.66 -8.67
N ILE A 17 -9.27 -4.10 -7.57
CA ILE A 17 -8.65 -4.05 -6.23
C ILE A 17 -7.31 -4.80 -6.24
N LYS A 18 -7.30 -6.03 -6.78
CA LYS A 18 -6.09 -6.86 -6.86
C LYS A 18 -4.98 -6.19 -7.70
N ARG A 19 -5.34 -5.52 -8.79
CA ARG A 19 -4.39 -4.74 -9.61
C ARG A 19 -3.81 -3.57 -8.83
N GLY A 20 -4.65 -2.82 -8.11
CA GLY A 20 -4.22 -1.72 -7.23
C GLY A 20 -3.24 -2.18 -6.15
N ASP A 21 -3.54 -3.30 -5.49
CA ASP A 21 -2.65 -3.90 -4.48
C ASP A 21 -1.30 -4.32 -5.08
N THR A 22 -1.32 -4.91 -6.27
CA THR A 22 -0.11 -5.36 -6.97
C THR A 22 0.78 -4.17 -7.35
N ALA A 23 0.19 -3.11 -7.91
CA ALA A 23 0.91 -1.88 -8.23
C ALA A 23 1.54 -1.24 -6.99
N SER A 24 0.78 -1.18 -5.88
CA SER A 24 1.25 -0.63 -4.60
C SER A 24 2.44 -1.40 -4.04
N ARG A 25 2.42 -2.74 -4.11
CA ARG A 25 3.55 -3.60 -3.68
C ARG A 25 4.80 -3.37 -4.54
N ASN A 26 4.62 -3.25 -5.86
CA ASN A 26 5.73 -2.99 -6.78
C ASN A 26 6.38 -1.63 -6.51
N LEU A 27 5.58 -0.59 -6.27
CA LEU A 27 6.06 0.73 -5.90
C LEU A 27 6.80 0.72 -4.57
N ALA A 28 6.27 0.02 -3.56
CA ALA A 28 6.95 -0.13 -2.27
C ALA A 28 8.32 -0.82 -2.41
N SER A 29 8.39 -1.89 -3.22
CA SER A 29 9.66 -2.58 -3.51
C SER A 29 10.67 -1.66 -4.19
N LEU A 30 10.23 -0.89 -5.19
CA LEU A 30 11.06 0.09 -5.89
C LEU A 30 11.60 1.16 -4.93
N LEU A 31 10.74 1.74 -4.09
CA LEU A 31 11.11 2.76 -3.11
C LEU A 31 12.13 2.22 -2.10
N CYS A 32 11.91 1.01 -1.57
CA CYS A 32 12.88 0.34 -0.70
C CYS A 32 14.26 0.18 -1.36
N GLY A 33 14.29 -0.22 -2.63
CA GLY A 33 15.53 -0.32 -3.40
C GLY A 33 16.23 1.04 -3.53
N ARG A 34 15.49 2.09 -3.87
CA ARG A 34 16.03 3.45 -4.00
C ARG A 34 16.60 3.98 -2.69
N LEU A 35 15.92 3.76 -1.56
CA LEU A 35 16.39 4.19 -0.24
C LEU A 35 17.72 3.53 0.15
N ARG A 36 17.91 2.25 -0.20
CA ARG A 36 19.18 1.56 0.00
C ARG A 36 20.30 2.11 -0.88
N VAL A 37 20.03 2.31 -2.17
CA VAL A 37 21.02 2.82 -3.14
C VAL A 37 21.43 4.25 -2.83
N ALA A 38 20.49 5.09 -2.37
CA ALA A 38 20.77 6.47 -1.96
C ALA A 38 21.63 6.56 -0.69
N GLY A 39 21.98 5.45 -0.05
CA GLY A 39 22.83 5.43 1.15
C GLY A 39 22.15 6.08 2.35
N VAL A 40 20.82 6.05 2.42
CA VAL A 40 20.08 6.61 3.56
C VAL A 40 20.54 5.92 4.84
N ALA A 41 20.94 6.72 5.82
CA ALA A 41 21.47 6.22 7.07
C ALA A 41 20.48 5.28 7.77
N GLY A 42 20.98 4.20 8.37
CA GLY A 42 20.15 3.16 8.98
C GLY A 42 19.19 3.67 10.07
N TYR A 43 19.57 4.73 10.80
CA TYR A 43 18.71 5.33 11.82
C TYR A 43 17.47 6.01 11.22
N VAL A 44 17.60 6.66 10.05
CA VAL A 44 16.48 7.29 9.33
C VAL A 44 15.51 6.21 8.83
N LEU A 45 16.03 5.09 8.31
CA LEU A 45 15.20 3.95 7.92
C LEU A 45 14.48 3.33 9.12
N ALA A 46 15.13 3.27 10.28
CA ALA A 46 14.53 2.77 11.50
C ALA A 46 13.42 3.69 12.02
N GLU A 47 13.58 5.01 11.92
CA GLU A 47 12.58 6.01 12.27
C GLU A 47 11.38 5.95 11.33
N LEU A 48 11.61 5.96 10.02
CA LEU A 48 10.57 5.78 9.00
C LEU A 48 9.76 4.49 9.23
N LYS A 49 10.43 3.39 9.60
CA LYS A 49 9.74 2.13 9.91
C LYS A 49 8.82 2.26 11.13
N ARG A 50 9.21 3.02 12.16
CA ARG A 50 8.37 3.29 13.34
C ARG A 50 7.16 4.14 12.96
N GLU A 51 7.38 5.21 12.20
CA GLU A 51 6.29 6.03 11.70
C GLU A 51 5.28 5.17 10.92
N LEU A 52 5.73 4.37 9.95
CA LEU A 52 4.83 3.52 9.16
C LEU A 52 4.01 2.49 9.97
N GLN A 53 4.34 2.20 11.24
CA GLN A 53 3.51 1.39 12.12
C GLN A 53 2.26 2.13 12.61
N ASP A 54 2.32 3.45 12.67
CA ASP A 54 1.21 4.32 13.05
C ASP A 54 0.32 4.68 11.86
N PHE A 55 0.75 4.39 10.63
CA PHE A 55 -0.04 4.66 9.44
C PHE A 55 -1.12 3.59 9.20
N ASN A 56 -2.39 3.98 9.18
CA ASN A 56 -3.50 3.13 8.79
C ASN A 56 -3.63 3.09 7.27
N ARG A 57 -3.23 1.94 6.68
CA ARG A 57 -3.25 1.73 5.23
C ARG A 57 -4.66 1.63 4.63
N GLN A 58 -5.68 1.32 5.44
CA GLN A 58 -7.06 1.19 4.96
C GLN A 58 -7.74 2.55 4.85
N THR A 59 -7.47 3.45 5.80
CA THR A 59 -8.06 4.80 5.83
C THR A 59 -7.16 5.86 5.20
N GLY A 60 -5.86 5.57 5.02
CA GLY A 60 -4.88 6.53 4.52
C GLY A 60 -4.50 7.59 5.56
N THR A 61 -4.76 7.35 6.84
CA THR A 61 -4.54 8.32 7.93
C THR A 61 -3.52 7.81 8.94
N TRP A 62 -2.86 8.74 9.63
CA TRP A 62 -1.99 8.42 10.75
C TRP A 62 -2.83 8.22 12.01
N LYS A 63 -2.42 7.29 12.88
CA LYS A 63 -2.98 7.21 14.24
C LYS A 63 -2.69 8.52 14.96
N GLU A 64 -3.72 9.12 15.54
CA GLU A 64 -3.55 10.26 16.41
C GLU A 64 -2.73 9.84 17.63
N ARG A 65 -1.67 10.59 17.93
CA ARG A 65 -0.88 10.41 19.16
C ARG A 65 -1.47 11.37 20.20
N GLU A 66 -2.06 10.81 21.25
CA GLU A 66 -2.45 11.56 22.47
C GLU A 66 -1.23 12.03 23.26
#